data_AF-A0A846D5A7-F1
#
_entry.id   AF-A0A846D5A7-F1
#
_cell.length_a   1.000
_cell.length_b   1.000
_cell.length_c   1.000
_cell.angle_alpha   90.00
_cell.angle_beta   90.00
_cell.angle_gamma   90.00
#
_symmetry.space_group_name_H-M   'P 1'
#
loop_
_entity.id
_entity.type
_entity.pdbx_description
1 polymer ?
#
loop_
_entity_poly.entity_id
_entity_poly.type
_entity_poly.pdbx_seq_one_letter_code
_entity_poly.pdbx_strand_id
1 'polypeptide(L)'
;MFTLFAQQICKNARLFSFEALPDVFELLQINASLYGSNAKVFNFGLSKHSKTISSIIHKQNIEKIDLLKINADQPQLDILAGIKEKDWEKIKQIVMEVDQITAGIKLKQITNLLQRKGYQLVIDQELLLADTGVYRIYARRNYRLNQFF
;
A
#
# COMPACT_ATOMS: atom_id res chain seq x y z
N MET A 1 2.93 13.91 0.52
CA MET A 1 2.64 14.27 1.93
C MET A 1 2.60 13.09 2.91
N PHE A 2 1.93 11.96 2.63
CA PHE A 2 1.83 10.84 3.58
C PHE A 2 3.19 10.30 4.07
N THR A 3 4.16 10.13 3.17
CA THR A 3 5.49 9.58 3.48
C THR A 3 6.22 10.39 4.55
N LEU A 4 6.13 11.71 4.51
CA LEU A 4 6.79 12.59 5.49
C LEU A 4 6.11 12.53 6.86
N PHE A 5 4.78 12.59 6.87
CA PHE A 5 3.98 12.50 8.08
C PHE A 5 4.20 11.17 8.82
N ALA A 6 4.24 10.06 8.06
CA ALA A 6 4.51 8.74 8.63
C ALA A 6 5.87 8.68 9.34
N GLN A 7 6.90 9.35 8.81
CA GLN A 7 8.22 9.38 9.44
C GLN A 7 8.29 10.29 10.67
N GLN A 8 7.55 11.40 10.69
CA GLN A 8 7.47 12.27 11.86
C GLN A 8 6.84 11.56 13.06
N ILE A 9 5.85 10.70 12.81
CA ILE A 9 5.21 9.88 13.86
C ILE A 9 6.06 8.66 14.20
N CYS A 10 6.56 7.95 13.19
CA CYS A 10 7.32 6.71 13.35
C CYS A 10 8.77 6.93 12.90
N LYS A 11 9.61 7.47 13.80
CA LYS A 11 11.00 7.86 13.50
C LYS A 11 11.87 6.74 12.90
N ASN A 12 11.55 5.48 13.18
CA ASN A 12 12.30 4.32 12.71
C ASN A 12 11.63 3.59 11.53
N ALA A 13 10.55 4.13 10.96
CA ALA A 13 9.89 3.53 9.81
C ALA A 13 10.83 3.53 8.59
N ARG A 14 11.02 2.36 7.99
CA ARG A 14 11.71 2.23 6.70
C ARG A 14 10.68 2.41 5.58
N LEU A 15 10.75 3.51 4.87
CA LEU A 15 9.75 3.90 3.88
C LEU A 15 10.25 3.60 2.47
N PHE A 16 9.36 3.05 1.64
CA PHE A 16 9.58 2.88 0.20
C PHE A 16 8.43 3.58 -0.52
N SER A 17 8.73 4.56 -1.36
CA SER A 17 7.73 5.30 -2.13
C SER A 17 8.04 5.21 -3.63
N PHE A 18 7.02 5.01 -4.43
CA PHE A 18 7.11 4.76 -5.87
C PHE A 18 6.26 5.82 -6.56
N GLU A 19 6.84 6.55 -7.51
CA GLU A 19 6.17 7.59 -8.29
C GLU A 19 6.61 7.44 -9.75
N ALA A 20 5.66 7.44 -10.69
CA ALA A 20 5.92 7.25 -12.11
C ALA A 20 6.06 8.57 -12.87
N LEU A 21 5.47 9.65 -12.35
CA LEU A 21 5.52 10.98 -12.96
C LEU A 21 6.83 11.68 -12.55
N PRO A 22 7.75 11.97 -13.48
CA PRO A 22 9.07 12.52 -13.15
C PRO A 22 9.02 13.81 -12.32
N ASP A 23 8.11 14.73 -12.67
CA ASP A 23 7.98 16.02 -11.98
C ASP A 23 7.51 15.82 -10.52
N VAL A 24 6.59 14.89 -10.28
CA VAL A 24 6.12 14.55 -8.93
C VAL A 24 7.21 13.80 -8.16
N PHE A 25 7.96 12.94 -8.84
CA PHE A 25 9.07 12.20 -8.25
C PHE A 25 10.19 13.14 -7.76
N GLU A 26 10.53 14.18 -8.52
CA GLU A 26 11.54 15.17 -8.12
C GLU A 26 11.12 15.87 -6.83
N LEU A 27 9.86 16.32 -6.75
CA LEU A 27 9.30 16.90 -5.53
C LEU A 27 9.28 15.92 -4.36
N LEU A 28 8.95 14.65 -4.61
CA LEU A 28 8.99 13.60 -3.60
C LEU A 28 10.42 13.36 -3.10
N GLN A 29 11.42 13.41 -3.98
CA GLN A 29 12.82 13.24 -3.64
C GLN A 29 13.34 14.38 -2.77
N ILE A 30 13.03 15.64 -3.11
CA ILE A 30 13.38 16.81 -2.29
C ILE A 30 12.74 16.69 -0.91
N ASN A 31 11.46 16.33 -0.85
CA ASN A 31 10.77 16.13 0.41
C ASN A 31 11.42 15.02 1.26
N ALA A 32 11.77 13.89 0.64
CA ALA A 32 12.43 12.79 1.32
C ALA A 32 13.85 13.17 1.80
N SER A 33 14.60 13.99 1.07
CA SER A 33 15.94 14.41 1.51
C SER A 33 15.87 15.36 2.71
N LEU A 34 14.83 16.19 2.81
CA LEU A 34 14.66 17.16 3.90
C LEU A 34 14.08 16.53 5.18
N TYR A 35 13.12 15.63 5.05
CA TYR A 35 12.31 15.14 6.18
C TYR A 35 12.34 13.61 6.34
N GLY A 36 12.92 12.91 5.36
CA GLY A 36 12.72 11.49 5.12
C GLY A 36 13.99 10.63 5.24
N SER A 37 14.79 10.82 6.31
CA SER A 37 16.11 10.15 6.46
C SER A 37 16.14 8.61 6.32
N ASN A 38 14.99 7.93 6.42
CA ASN A 38 14.88 6.47 6.24
C ASN A 38 13.89 6.10 5.12
N ALA A 39 13.63 7.04 4.20
CA ALA A 39 12.79 6.86 3.03
C ALA A 39 13.63 6.62 1.77
N LYS A 40 13.24 5.61 0.99
CA LYS A 40 13.77 5.34 -0.34
C LYS A 40 12.67 5.64 -1.37
N VAL A 41 12.96 6.52 -2.31
CA VAL A 41 12.05 6.92 -3.37
C VAL A 41 12.49 6.29 -4.70
N PHE A 42 11.53 5.87 -5.53
CA PHE A 42 11.79 5.22 -6.81
C PHE A 42 10.95 5.85 -7.93
N ASN A 43 11.60 6.20 -9.05
CA ASN A 43 10.95 6.79 -10.21
C ASN A 43 10.42 5.70 -11.17
N PHE A 44 9.38 4.98 -10.73
CA PHE A 44 8.60 4.07 -11.56
C PHE A 44 7.28 3.71 -10.89
N GLY A 45 6.26 3.40 -11.70
CA GLY A 45 5.00 2.84 -11.23
C GLY A 45 5.07 1.32 -10.98
N LEU A 46 4.22 0.83 -10.09
CA LEU A 46 4.06 -0.61 -9.84
C LEU A 46 3.00 -1.21 -10.78
N SER A 47 3.23 -2.42 -11.28
CA SER A 47 2.27 -3.14 -12.12
C SER A 47 2.36 -4.66 -11.88
N LYS A 48 1.45 -5.43 -12.50
CA LYS A 48 1.47 -6.92 -12.43
C LYS A 48 2.61 -7.56 -13.22
N HIS A 49 3.15 -6.90 -14.24
CA HIS A 49 4.12 -7.49 -15.19
C HIS A 49 5.53 -6.95 -15.03
N SER A 50 5.66 -5.67 -14.64
CA SER A 50 6.94 -5.00 -14.44
C SER A 50 6.96 -4.31 -13.08
N LYS A 51 8.08 -4.45 -12.37
CA LYS A 51 8.32 -3.85 -11.04
C LYS A 51 7.20 -4.15 -10.04
N THR A 52 6.87 -5.44 -9.86
CA THR A 52 5.84 -5.87 -8.92
C THR A 52 6.26 -5.66 -7.45
N ILE A 53 5.32 -5.62 -6.51
CA ILE A 53 5.61 -5.57 -5.06
C ILE A 53 6.56 -6.71 -4.65
N SER A 54 6.32 -7.95 -5.09
CA SER A 54 7.22 -9.07 -4.79
C SER A 54 8.62 -8.88 -5.36
N SER A 55 8.75 -8.30 -6.56
CA SER A 55 10.07 -8.00 -7.12
C SER A 55 10.85 -7.02 -6.25
N ILE A 56 10.17 -6.02 -5.67
CA ILE A 56 10.76 -5.06 -4.73
C ILE A 56 11.12 -5.74 -3.42
N ILE A 57 10.22 -6.55 -2.86
CA ILE A 57 10.45 -7.33 -1.63
C ILE A 57 11.74 -8.14 -1.76
N HIS A 58 11.92 -8.84 -2.87
CA HIS A 58 13.13 -9.62 -3.13
C HIS A 58 14.36 -8.75 -3.36
N LYS A 59 14.27 -7.72 -4.21
CA LYS A 59 15.42 -6.86 -4.54
C LYS A 59 15.96 -6.09 -3.32
N GLN A 60 15.09 -5.73 -2.39
CA GLN A 60 15.43 -4.95 -1.20
C GLN A 60 15.59 -5.82 0.06
N ASN A 61 15.54 -7.16 -0.07
CA ASN A 61 15.57 -8.11 1.04
C ASN A 61 14.59 -7.71 2.17
N ILE A 62 13.34 -7.44 1.79
CA ILE A 62 12.30 -7.05 2.75
C ILE A 62 11.72 -8.30 3.38
N GLU A 63 11.96 -8.45 4.68
CA GLU A 63 11.40 -9.55 5.48
C GLU A 63 9.98 -9.22 5.96
N LYS A 64 9.70 -7.94 6.23
CA LYS A 64 8.42 -7.48 6.74
C LYS A 64 8.07 -6.08 6.23
N ILE A 65 6.80 -5.87 5.95
CA ILE A 65 6.18 -4.59 5.62
C ILE A 65 5.09 -4.33 6.67
N ASP A 66 5.34 -3.41 7.60
CA ASP A 66 4.37 -3.07 8.63
C ASP A 66 3.13 -2.38 8.06
N LEU A 67 3.32 -1.56 7.02
CA LEU A 67 2.24 -0.87 6.30
C LEU A 67 2.59 -0.72 4.81
N LEU A 68 1.71 -1.21 3.95
CA LEU A 68 1.72 -0.97 2.52
C LEU A 68 0.59 -0.01 2.17
N LYS A 69 0.92 1.23 1.79
CA LYS A 69 -0.06 2.17 1.26
C LYS A 69 -0.10 2.07 -0.26
N ILE A 70 -1.29 1.95 -0.83
CA ILE A 70 -1.53 1.95 -2.28
C ILE A 70 -2.46 3.13 -2.59
N ASN A 71 -1.90 4.19 -3.15
CA ASN A 71 -2.64 5.29 -3.75
C ASN A 71 -2.00 5.53 -5.10
N ALA A 72 -2.64 5.03 -6.16
CA ALA A 72 -2.03 4.84 -7.46
C ALA A 72 -3.12 4.92 -8.53
N ASP A 73 -2.80 5.59 -9.64
CA ASP A 73 -3.68 5.63 -10.82
C ASP A 73 -3.71 4.30 -11.57
N GLN A 74 -2.74 3.41 -11.30
CA GLN A 74 -2.74 2.06 -11.85
C GLN A 74 -3.85 1.20 -11.21
N PRO A 75 -4.44 0.25 -11.95
CA PRO A 75 -5.47 -0.63 -11.42
C PRO A 75 -5.00 -1.36 -10.15
N GLN A 76 -5.72 -1.18 -9.05
CA GLN A 76 -5.34 -1.70 -7.73
C GLN A 76 -5.25 -3.23 -7.73
N LEU A 77 -6.14 -3.90 -8.48
CA LEU A 77 -6.08 -5.34 -8.70
C LEU A 77 -4.79 -5.80 -9.38
N ASP A 78 -4.25 -5.02 -10.32
CA ASP A 78 -2.99 -5.34 -10.99
C ASP A 78 -1.79 -5.16 -10.02
N ILE A 79 -1.81 -4.12 -9.19
CA ILE A 79 -0.81 -3.95 -8.13
C ILE A 79 -0.84 -5.14 -7.17
N LEU A 80 -2.02 -5.53 -6.69
CA LEU A 80 -2.19 -6.68 -5.78
C LEU A 80 -1.82 -8.01 -6.44
N ALA A 81 -2.12 -8.19 -7.73
CA ALA A 81 -1.72 -9.38 -8.50
C ALA A 81 -0.19 -9.52 -8.62
N GLY A 82 0.55 -8.42 -8.47
CA GLY A 82 2.01 -8.41 -8.39
C GLY A 82 2.61 -9.01 -7.10
N ILE A 83 1.78 -9.33 -6.10
CA ILE A 83 2.20 -9.96 -4.83
C ILE A 83 2.11 -11.48 -4.95
N LYS A 84 3.26 -12.16 -4.89
CA LYS A 84 3.37 -13.63 -4.85
C LYS A 84 2.82 -14.18 -3.55
N GLU A 85 2.27 -15.40 -3.60
CA GLU A 85 1.66 -16.09 -2.46
C GLU A 85 2.47 -15.99 -1.15
N LYS A 86 3.74 -16.39 -1.19
CA LYS A 86 4.65 -16.38 -0.03
C LYS A 86 4.93 -14.99 0.55
N ASP A 87 4.74 -13.91 -0.22
CA ASP A 87 5.06 -12.56 0.21
C ASP A 87 3.87 -11.87 0.89
N TRP A 88 2.66 -12.44 0.78
CA TRP A 88 1.47 -11.89 1.45
C TRP A 88 1.57 -11.90 2.98
N GLU A 89 2.32 -12.84 3.56
CA GLU A 89 2.53 -12.95 5.01
C GLU A 89 3.49 -11.87 5.55
N LYS A 90 4.35 -11.33 4.68
CA LYS A 90 5.29 -10.27 5.04
C LYS A 90 4.59 -8.93 5.26
N ILE A 91 3.43 -8.73 4.64
CA ILE A 91 2.64 -7.50 4.73
C ILE A 91 1.69 -7.61 5.91
N LYS A 92 1.85 -6.74 6.90
CA LYS A 92 1.04 -6.71 8.13
C LYS A 92 -0.25 -5.91 7.94
N GLN A 93 -0.16 -4.78 7.24
CA GLN A 93 -1.28 -3.88 7.01
C GLN A 93 -1.22 -3.32 5.59
N ILE A 94 -2.38 -3.15 4.98
CA ILE A 94 -2.56 -2.46 3.71
C ILE A 94 -3.57 -1.33 3.92
N VAL A 95 -3.27 -0.16 3.36
CA VAL A 95 -4.22 0.94 3.25
C VAL A 95 -4.30 1.32 1.79
N MET A 96 -5.49 1.30 1.20
CA MET A 96 -5.65 1.63 -0.21
C MET A 96 -6.89 2.44 -0.51
N GLU A 97 -6.78 3.27 -1.54
CA GLU A 97 -7.88 4.00 -2.14
C GLU A 97 -8.35 3.27 -3.40
N VAL A 98 -9.67 3.13 -3.54
CA VAL A 98 -10.33 2.47 -4.67
C VAL A 98 -11.38 3.43 -5.22
N ASP A 99 -11.27 3.73 -6.51
CA ASP A 99 -12.17 4.63 -7.23
C ASP A 99 -13.48 3.92 -7.65
N GLN A 100 -14.59 4.68 -7.66
CA GLN A 100 -15.94 4.16 -7.93
C GLN A 100 -16.30 4.01 -9.41
N ILE A 101 -15.39 4.29 -10.36
CA ILE A 101 -15.71 4.28 -11.81
C ILE A 101 -16.08 2.86 -12.34
N THR A 102 -16.25 1.86 -11.47
CA THR A 102 -16.87 0.57 -11.81
C THR A 102 -17.54 -0.05 -10.56
N ALA A 103 -18.82 0.26 -10.36
CA ALA A 103 -19.63 -0.10 -9.18
C ALA A 103 -19.46 -1.56 -8.70
N GLY A 104 -19.28 -1.74 -7.38
CA GLY A 104 -19.40 -2.99 -6.61
C GLY A 104 -18.37 -4.09 -6.87
N ILE A 105 -18.08 -4.40 -8.14
CA ILE A 105 -17.33 -5.58 -8.56
C ILE A 105 -15.86 -5.47 -8.12
N LYS A 106 -15.21 -4.34 -8.40
CA LYS A 106 -13.80 -4.15 -8.01
C LYS A 106 -13.62 -4.15 -6.49
N LEU A 107 -14.46 -3.41 -5.77
CA LEU A 107 -14.43 -3.40 -4.30
C LEU A 107 -14.61 -4.82 -3.75
N LYS A 108 -15.63 -5.55 -4.21
CA LYS A 108 -15.89 -6.93 -3.80
C LYS A 108 -14.76 -7.89 -4.15
N GLN A 109 -14.13 -7.75 -5.31
CA GLN A 109 -12.98 -8.55 -5.71
C GLN A 109 -11.79 -8.31 -4.79
N ILE A 110 -11.47 -7.04 -4.50
CA ILE A 110 -10.38 -6.65 -3.61
C ILE A 110 -10.67 -7.14 -2.18
N THR A 111 -11.86 -6.90 -1.64
CA THR A 111 -12.21 -7.32 -0.27
C THR A 111 -12.16 -8.83 -0.15
N ASN A 112 -12.71 -9.58 -1.10
CA ASN A 112 -12.66 -11.03 -1.10
C ASN A 112 -11.24 -11.56 -1.20
N LEU A 113 -10.39 -10.95 -2.04
CA LEU A 113 -8.98 -11.30 -2.13
C LEU A 113 -8.29 -11.11 -0.78
N LEU A 114 -8.39 -9.92 -0.19
CA LEU A 114 -7.72 -9.60 1.07
C LEU A 114 -8.22 -10.48 2.23
N GLN A 115 -9.53 -10.75 2.31
CA GLN A 115 -10.09 -11.68 3.30
C GLN A 115 -9.54 -13.10 3.13
N ARG A 116 -9.48 -13.64 1.90
CA ARG A 116 -8.87 -14.95 1.63
C ARG A 116 -7.39 -15.00 2.01
N LYS A 117 -6.68 -13.87 1.93
CA LYS A 117 -5.29 -13.75 2.41
C LYS A 117 -5.17 -13.64 3.93
N GLY A 118 -6.27 -13.63 4.67
CA GLY A 118 -6.30 -13.60 6.13
C GLY A 118 -6.28 -12.20 6.75
N TYR A 119 -6.69 -11.17 6.00
CA TYR A 119 -6.83 -9.81 6.53
C TYR A 119 -8.24 -9.58 7.07
N GLN A 120 -8.32 -8.84 8.17
CA GLN A 120 -9.55 -8.18 8.60
C GLN A 120 -9.64 -6.81 7.95
N LEU A 121 -10.85 -6.43 7.55
CA LEU A 121 -11.08 -5.22 6.76
C LEU A 121 -11.96 -4.23 7.50
N VAL A 122 -11.60 -2.96 7.41
CA VAL A 122 -12.48 -1.81 7.65
C VAL A 122 -12.56 -1.04 6.34
N ILE A 123 -13.78 -0.76 5.89
CA ILE A 123 -14.04 0.02 4.67
C ILE A 123 -14.64 1.33 5.14
N ASP A 124 -14.00 2.42 4.75
CA ASP A 124 -14.42 3.78 5.07
C ASP A 124 -14.78 4.51 3.78
N GLN A 125 -15.86 5.27 3.83
CA GLN A 125 -16.26 6.19 2.78
C GLN A 125 -16.36 7.56 3.45
N GLU A 126 -15.43 8.44 3.10
CA GLU A 126 -15.41 9.78 3.68
C GLU A 126 -16.66 10.55 3.21
N LEU A 127 -17.50 10.96 4.16
CA LEU A 127 -18.79 11.62 3.89
C LEU A 127 -18.68 12.85 2.98
N LEU A 128 -17.58 13.62 3.10
CA LEU A 128 -17.28 14.79 2.27
C LEU A 128 -16.87 14.44 0.83
N LEU A 129 -16.57 13.17 0.57
CA LEU A 129 -16.20 12.60 -0.73
C LEU A 129 -17.24 11.57 -1.20
N ALA A 130 -18.42 11.52 -0.56
CA ALA A 130 -19.47 10.58 -0.93
C ALA A 130 -19.84 10.69 -2.42
N ASP A 131 -19.83 11.92 -2.94
CA ASP A 131 -20.13 12.24 -4.34
C ASP A 131 -18.95 12.01 -5.30
N THR A 132 -17.71 11.91 -4.80
CA THR A 132 -16.53 11.62 -5.63
C THR A 132 -16.30 10.13 -5.81
N GLY A 133 -16.91 9.32 -4.93
CA GLY A 133 -16.89 7.88 -5.01
C GLY A 133 -15.50 7.28 -4.80
N VAL A 134 -14.80 7.68 -3.75
CA VAL A 134 -13.55 7.03 -3.34
C VAL A 134 -13.78 6.27 -2.05
N TYR A 135 -13.48 4.97 -2.05
CA TYR A 135 -13.47 4.13 -0.85
C TYR A 135 -12.06 3.94 -0.35
N ARG A 136 -11.89 3.99 0.97
CA ARG A 136 -10.64 3.60 1.64
C ARG A 136 -10.82 2.22 2.26
N ILE A 137 -9.90 1.32 1.94
CA ILE A 137 -9.84 -0.01 2.54
C ILE A 137 -8.64 -0.04 3.48
N TYR A 138 -8.91 -0.36 4.73
CA TYR A 138 -7.91 -0.66 5.75
C TYR A 138 -7.92 -2.18 5.98
N ALA A 139 -6.85 -2.86 5.58
CA ALA A 139 -6.70 -4.29 5.76
C ALA A 139 -5.59 -4.57 6.76
N ARG A 140 -5.88 -5.32 7.83
CA ARG A 140 -4.91 -5.64 8.88
C ARG A 140 -4.90 -7.14 9.16
N ARG A 141 -3.71 -7.73 9.26
CA ARG A 141 -3.55 -9.07 9.83
C ARG A 141 -3.69 -8.99 11.34
N ASN A 142 -4.56 -9.79 11.92
CA ASN A 142 -4.52 -10.06 13.35
C ASN A 142 -3.40 -11.04 13.62
N TYR A 143 -2.36 -10.59 14.31
CA TYR A 143 -1.55 -11.53 15.06
C TYR A 143 -2.42 -12.00 16.21
N ARG A 144 -2.94 -13.23 16.15
CA ARG A 144 -3.27 -13.91 17.40
C ARG A 144 -1.96 -13.95 18.19
N LEU A 145 -1.93 -13.32 19.35
CA LEU A 145 -1.00 -13.76 20.39
C LEU A 145 -1.24 -15.26 20.51
N ASN A 146 -0.20 -16.08 20.39
CA ASN A 146 -0.30 -17.48 20.80
C ASN A 146 -0.87 -17.46 22.22
N GLN A 147 -2.13 -17.87 22.38
CA GLN A 147 -2.67 -18.19 23.68
C GLN A 147 -1.98 -19.49 24.07
N PHE A 148 -0.88 -19.35 24.80
CA PHE A 148 -0.40 -20.42 25.66
C PHE A 148 -1.47 -20.58 26.76
N PHE A 149 -2.29 -21.63 26.63
CA PHE A 149 -2.91 -22.31 27.76
C PHE A 149 -2.45 -23.76 27.71
#